data_AF-A0A2V6BDL9-F1
#
_entry.id   AF-A0A2V6BDL9-F1
#
_cell.length_a   1.000
_cell.length_b   1.000
_cell.length_c   1.000
_cell.angle_alpha   90.00
_cell.angle_beta   90.00
_cell.angle_gamma   90.00
#
_symmetry.space_group_name_H-M   'P 1'
#
loop_
_entity.id
_entity.type
_entity.pdbx_description
1 polymer ?
#
loop_
_entity_poly.entity_id
_entity_poly.type
_entity_poly.pdbx_seq_one_letter_code
_entity_poly.pdbx_strand_id
1 'polypeptide(L)'
;MRISFVPPPLEGTISLGIYDNTGKLVRVLHQEAKLNEFAIGADALVTQWDGKNDEDEDLPAGKYHAHGYLVGPLKVDDLGQASAAAIENNAARTAKVRLVPNPLRNDKRSIVDIGIGFDSDGSYLKTSDELPLVTVSETPNLIRAGIAKKSENAVGVWQDDGTTVHQFRVSNVDKMMAFDCGEFELK
;
A
#
# COMPACT_ATOMS: atom_id res chain seq x y z
N MET A 1 15.42 -14.05 8.37
CA MET A 1 15.79 -12.77 9.02
C MET A 1 14.64 -12.25 9.85
N ARG A 2 14.89 -11.80 11.09
CA ARG A 2 13.84 -11.30 11.99
C ARG A 2 13.66 -9.79 11.81
N ILE A 3 12.42 -9.35 11.60
CA ILE A 3 12.04 -7.94 11.50
C ILE A 3 11.12 -7.64 12.67
N SER A 4 11.42 -6.59 13.43
CA SER A 4 10.61 -6.18 14.58
C SER A 4 10.33 -4.69 14.55
N PHE A 5 9.09 -4.31 14.84
CA PHE A 5 8.67 -2.91 14.82
C PHE A 5 7.60 -2.65 15.88
N VAL A 6 7.53 -1.41 16.34
CA VAL A 6 6.43 -0.95 17.18
C VAL A 6 5.30 -0.51 16.24
N PRO A 7 4.12 -1.14 16.26
CA PRO A 7 3.03 -0.72 15.41
C PRO A 7 2.62 0.70 15.80
N PRO A 8 2.35 1.58 14.83
CA PRO A 8 1.86 2.91 15.15
C PRO A 8 0.51 2.86 15.88
N PRO A 9 0.16 3.88 16.68
CA PRO A 9 -1.07 3.90 17.47
C PRO A 9 -2.29 4.28 16.62
N LEU A 10 -2.60 3.44 15.63
CA LEU A 10 -3.75 3.55 14.74
C LEU A 10 -4.35 2.15 14.59
N GLU A 11 -5.69 2.03 14.61
CA GLU A 11 -6.35 0.76 14.30
C GLU A 11 -6.44 0.56 12.79
N GLY A 12 -6.22 -0.66 12.31
CA GLY A 12 -6.23 -0.97 10.89
C GLY A 12 -5.48 -2.24 10.52
N THR A 13 -5.15 -2.36 9.25
CA THR A 13 -4.30 -3.41 8.69
C THR A 13 -2.91 -2.89 8.40
N ILE A 14 -1.94 -3.80 8.21
CA ILE A 14 -0.54 -3.48 7.98
C ILE A 14 -0.14 -3.95 6.59
N SER A 15 0.40 -3.02 5.80
CA SER A 15 1.20 -3.35 4.61
C SER A 15 2.67 -3.08 4.92
N LEU A 16 3.53 -4.04 4.59
CA LEU A 16 4.96 -4.02 4.91
C LEU A 16 5.77 -4.55 3.73
N GLY A 17 6.74 -3.75 3.28
CA GLY A 17 7.64 -4.10 2.18
C GLY A 17 9.10 -4.19 2.60
N ILE A 18 9.89 -4.88 1.78
CA ILE A 18 11.36 -4.85 1.81
C ILE A 18 11.86 -4.07 0.61
N TYR A 19 12.84 -3.22 0.86
CA TYR A 19 13.39 -2.30 -0.11
C TYR A 19 14.89 -2.47 -0.20
N ASP A 20 15.43 -2.38 -1.41
CA ASP A 20 16.87 -2.31 -1.60
C ASP A 20 17.42 -0.92 -1.21
N ASN A 21 18.74 -0.75 -1.30
CA ASN A 21 19.42 0.50 -0.97
C ASN A 21 19.07 1.69 -1.89
N THR A 22 18.39 1.46 -3.01
CA THR A 22 17.88 2.50 -3.91
C THR A 22 16.45 2.93 -3.56
N GLY A 23 15.80 2.23 -2.62
CA GLY A 23 14.40 2.44 -2.26
C GLY A 23 13.43 1.71 -3.18
N LYS A 24 13.89 0.75 -3.99
CA LYS A 24 13.02 -0.09 -4.82
C LYS A 24 12.44 -1.21 -3.95
N LEU A 25 11.13 -1.39 -3.99
CA LEU A 25 10.45 -2.54 -3.40
C LEU A 25 10.93 -3.83 -4.07
N VAL A 26 11.41 -4.78 -3.27
CA VAL A 26 11.90 -6.10 -3.73
C VAL A 26 11.07 -7.26 -3.21
N ARG A 27 10.29 -7.05 -2.14
CA ARG A 27 9.37 -8.06 -1.58
C ARG A 27 8.21 -7.37 -0.88
N VAL A 28 6.99 -7.80 -1.15
CA VAL A 28 5.84 -7.54 -0.29
C VAL A 28 5.81 -8.62 0.80
N LEU A 29 6.06 -8.25 2.06
CA LEU A 29 5.96 -9.21 3.17
C LEU A 29 4.53 -9.40 3.64
N HIS A 30 3.78 -8.30 3.69
CA HIS A 30 2.40 -8.27 4.15
C HIS A 30 1.62 -7.25 3.33
N GLN A 31 0.41 -7.63 2.94
CA GLN A 31 -0.61 -6.74 2.41
C GLN A 31 -1.86 -6.95 3.25
N GLU A 32 -2.43 -5.86 3.76
CA GLU A 32 -3.66 -5.89 4.56
C GLU A 32 -3.63 -6.84 5.78
N ALA A 33 -2.45 -7.13 6.33
CA ALA A 33 -2.31 -8.05 7.44
C ALA A 33 -2.89 -7.48 8.74
N LYS A 34 -3.60 -8.30 9.50
CA LYS A 34 -4.09 -7.95 10.84
C LYS A 34 -2.98 -8.10 11.87
N LEU A 35 -3.09 -7.38 12.99
CA LEU A 35 -2.08 -7.42 14.05
C LEU A 35 -1.83 -8.83 14.61
N ASN A 36 -2.84 -9.70 14.62
CA ASN A 36 -2.71 -11.08 15.11
C ASN A 36 -1.99 -12.04 14.15
N GLU A 37 -1.65 -11.58 12.94
CA GLU A 37 -0.82 -12.33 11.98
C GLU A 37 0.68 -12.14 12.26
N PHE A 38 1.04 -11.22 13.17
CA PHE A 38 2.40 -10.99 13.63
C PHE A 38 2.64 -11.69 14.97
N ALA A 39 3.87 -12.16 15.17
CA ALA A 39 4.28 -12.67 16.47
C ALA A 39 4.47 -11.51 17.46
N ILE A 40 4.06 -11.72 18.72
CA ILE A 40 4.23 -10.74 19.80
C ILE A 40 5.63 -10.93 20.43
N GLY A 41 6.49 -9.93 20.27
CA GLY A 41 7.74 -9.80 21.02
C GLY A 41 7.52 -9.11 22.37
N ALA A 42 8.61 -8.85 23.11
CA ALA A 42 8.51 -8.21 24.43
C ALA A 42 7.77 -6.85 24.37
N ASP A 43 8.08 -6.02 23.38
CA ASP A 43 7.51 -4.68 23.19
C ASP A 43 7.29 -4.33 21.70
N ALA A 44 7.13 -5.34 20.84
CA ALA A 44 7.09 -5.15 19.38
C ALA A 44 6.27 -6.25 18.68
N LEU A 45 5.77 -5.93 17.48
CA LEU A 45 5.35 -6.95 16.52
C LEU A 45 6.57 -7.49 15.78
N VAL A 46 6.50 -8.77 15.39
CA VAL A 46 7.60 -9.48 14.75
C VAL A 46 7.10 -10.25 13.54
N THR A 47 7.83 -10.11 12.43
CA THR A 47 7.71 -10.96 11.23
C THR A 47 9.09 -11.47 10.82
N GLN A 48 9.13 -12.33 9.80
CA GLN A 48 10.36 -12.81 9.20
C GLN A 48 10.39 -12.54 7.70
N TRP A 49 11.59 -12.36 7.18
CA TRP A 49 11.90 -12.37 5.75
C TRP A 49 12.96 -13.43 5.49
N ASP A 50 12.80 -14.20 4.43
CA ASP A 50 13.68 -15.31 4.04
C ASP A 50 14.89 -14.86 3.21
N GLY A 51 14.93 -13.61 2.76
CA GLY A 51 15.99 -13.09 1.88
C GLY A 51 15.65 -13.20 0.39
N LYS A 52 14.38 -13.46 0.05
CA LYS A 52 13.93 -13.62 -1.34
C LYS A 52 13.07 -12.47 -1.83
N ASN A 53 12.95 -12.33 -3.15
CA ASN A 53 12.01 -11.41 -3.80
C ASN A 53 10.62 -12.05 -3.97
N ASP A 54 9.65 -11.33 -4.54
CA ASP A 54 8.28 -11.86 -4.75
C ASP A 54 8.20 -13.06 -5.73
N GLU A 55 9.25 -13.30 -6.52
CA GLU A 55 9.38 -14.46 -7.43
C GLU A 55 10.10 -15.66 -6.76
N ASP A 56 10.27 -15.61 -5.42
CA ASP A 56 10.98 -16.58 -4.59
C ASP A 56 12.48 -16.80 -4.96
N GLU A 57 13.07 -15.85 -5.66
CA GLU A 57 14.49 -15.83 -6.01
C GLU A 57 15.32 -15.24 -4.87
N ASP A 58 16.50 -15.82 -4.62
CA ASP A 58 17.44 -15.33 -3.61
C ASP A 58 17.99 -13.95 -4.00
N LEU A 59 17.94 -13.00 -3.07
CA LEU A 59 18.51 -11.67 -3.26
C LEU A 59 19.98 -11.61 -2.84
N PRO A 60 20.80 -10.74 -3.45
CA PRO A 60 22.21 -10.65 -3.15
C PRO A 60 22.46 -10.17 -1.71
N ALA A 61 23.60 -10.57 -1.14
CA ALA A 61 24.06 -10.04 0.14
C ALA A 61 24.20 -8.50 0.06
N GLY A 62 23.75 -7.81 1.10
CA GLY A 62 23.71 -6.36 1.11
C GLY A 62 22.74 -5.77 2.12
N LYS A 63 22.60 -4.44 2.05
CA LYS A 63 21.70 -3.67 2.93
C LYS A 63 20.32 -3.55 2.32
N TYR A 64 19.32 -3.76 3.15
CA TYR A 64 17.92 -3.65 2.83
C TYR A 64 17.20 -2.88 3.94
N HIS A 65 16.07 -2.28 3.60
CA HIS A 65 15.24 -1.51 4.51
C HIS A 65 13.85 -2.12 4.56
N ALA A 66 13.19 -2.08 5.71
CA ALA A 66 11.77 -2.41 5.81
C ALA A 66 10.99 -1.21 6.32
N HIS A 67 9.93 -0.86 5.59
CA HIS A 67 8.97 0.15 6.02
C HIS A 67 7.58 -0.23 5.52
N GLY A 68 6.59 0.39 6.14
CA GLY A 68 5.20 0.04 5.86
C GLY A 68 4.24 1.15 6.24
N TYR A 69 2.96 0.82 6.08
CA TYR A 69 1.86 1.68 6.41
C TYR A 69 0.84 0.89 7.22
N LEU A 70 0.38 1.50 8.30
CA LEU A 70 -0.84 1.08 8.96
C LEU A 70 -1.99 1.79 8.27
N VAL A 71 -2.89 1.01 7.66
CA VAL A 71 -4.04 1.48 6.89
C VAL A 71 -5.28 1.35 7.77
N GLY A 72 -5.82 2.48 8.21
CA GLY A 72 -7.04 2.52 9.01
C GLY A 72 -8.29 2.16 8.21
N PRO A 73 -9.48 2.23 8.83
CA PRO A 73 -10.72 1.82 8.18
C PRO A 73 -11.08 2.75 7.02
N LEU A 74 -10.75 2.29 5.82
CA LEU A 74 -11.13 2.90 4.56
C LEU A 74 -12.56 2.51 4.19
N LYS A 75 -13.24 3.37 3.43
CA LYS A 75 -14.56 3.08 2.89
C LYS A 75 -14.49 3.05 1.38
N VAL A 76 -14.72 1.87 0.80
CA VAL A 76 -14.82 1.68 -0.64
C VAL A 76 -16.30 1.66 -1.01
N ASP A 77 -16.74 2.68 -1.75
CA ASP A 77 -18.10 2.78 -2.29
C ASP A 77 -18.04 2.48 -3.79
N ASP A 78 -18.77 1.45 -4.21
CA ASP A 78 -19.01 1.15 -5.61
C ASP A 78 -20.02 2.15 -6.20
N LEU A 79 -19.62 2.84 -7.26
CA LEU A 79 -20.43 3.84 -7.96
C LEU A 79 -21.01 3.30 -9.28
N GLY A 80 -20.71 2.05 -9.62
CA GLY A 80 -21.19 1.38 -10.82
C GLY A 80 -20.42 1.75 -12.09
N GLN A 81 -21.07 1.46 -13.23
CA GLN A 81 -20.52 1.71 -14.55
C GLN A 81 -20.33 3.21 -14.84
N ALA A 82 -19.18 3.56 -15.40
CA ALA A 82 -18.84 4.90 -15.86
C ALA A 82 -18.51 4.90 -17.36
N SER A 83 -18.42 6.10 -17.95
CA SER A 83 -18.02 6.26 -19.35
C SER A 83 -16.53 5.97 -19.55
N ALA A 84 -16.14 5.38 -20.69
CA ALA A 84 -14.73 5.14 -21.03
C ALA A 84 -13.86 6.40 -20.99
N ALA A 85 -14.41 7.54 -21.40
CA ALA A 85 -13.76 8.85 -21.34
C ALA A 85 -13.41 9.31 -19.91
N ALA A 86 -13.98 8.69 -18.87
CA ALA A 86 -13.72 9.06 -17.49
C ALA A 86 -12.27 8.73 -17.07
N ILE A 87 -11.70 7.63 -17.57
CA ILE A 87 -10.29 7.27 -17.29
C ILE A 87 -9.37 8.26 -17.98
N GLU A 88 -9.56 8.53 -19.27
CA GLU A 88 -8.68 9.40 -20.05
C GLU A 88 -8.67 10.85 -19.54
N ASN A 89 -9.83 11.36 -19.14
CA ASN A 89 -9.96 12.75 -18.73
C ASN A 89 -9.65 13.00 -17.25
N ASN A 90 -9.68 11.97 -16.40
CA ASN A 90 -9.58 12.17 -14.95
C ASN A 90 -8.45 11.37 -14.27
N ALA A 91 -7.91 10.32 -14.88
CA ALA A 91 -6.90 9.49 -14.23
C ALA A 91 -5.53 10.19 -14.23
N ALA A 92 -5.13 10.70 -13.06
CA ALA A 92 -3.73 10.88 -12.76
C ALA A 92 -3.09 9.50 -12.51
N ARG A 93 -1.76 9.42 -12.55
CA ARG A 93 -1.04 8.21 -12.11
C ARG A 93 -1.06 8.06 -10.60
N THR A 94 -1.10 9.19 -9.88
CA THR A 94 -1.10 9.22 -8.41
C THR A 94 -1.97 10.36 -7.86
N ALA A 95 -2.35 10.25 -6.59
CA ALA A 95 -3.01 11.27 -5.80
C ALA A 95 -2.23 11.55 -4.51
N LYS A 96 -1.99 12.84 -4.20
CA LYS A 96 -1.31 13.25 -2.96
C LYS A 96 -2.24 13.18 -1.76
N VAL A 97 -1.86 12.37 -0.78
CA VAL A 97 -2.60 12.17 0.46
C VAL A 97 -1.73 12.57 1.64
N ARG A 98 -2.31 13.34 2.58
CA ARG A 98 -1.65 13.69 3.83
C ARG A 98 -1.97 12.62 4.86
N LEU A 99 -0.93 12.01 5.41
CA LEU A 99 -1.06 10.94 6.39
C LEU A 99 -1.27 11.47 7.81
N VAL A 100 -1.78 10.61 8.69
CA VAL A 100 -1.73 10.85 10.13
C VAL A 100 -0.26 10.80 10.57
N PRO A 101 0.24 11.82 11.28
CA PRO A 101 1.61 11.79 11.79
C PRO A 101 1.83 10.60 12.73
N ASN A 102 2.92 9.88 12.53
CA ASN A 102 3.34 8.83 13.45
C ASN A 102 4.08 9.46 14.64
N PRO A 103 3.55 9.42 15.88
CA PRO A 103 4.23 10.03 17.03
C PRO A 103 5.55 9.35 17.39
N LEU A 104 5.79 8.13 16.88
CA LEU A 104 7.05 7.41 17.05
C LEU A 104 8.14 7.90 16.08
N ARG A 105 7.78 8.68 15.06
CA ARG A 105 8.72 9.37 14.18
C ARG A 105 8.58 10.87 14.37
N ASN A 106 9.68 11.61 14.30
CA ASN A 106 9.62 13.08 14.24
C ASN A 106 9.25 13.57 12.82
N ASP A 107 8.24 12.95 12.22
CA ASP A 107 7.88 13.15 10.82
C ASP A 107 6.78 14.19 10.70
N LYS A 108 7.17 15.42 10.37
CA LYS A 108 6.25 16.56 10.27
C LYS A 108 5.54 16.48 8.92
N ARG A 109 4.30 15.95 8.95
CA ARG A 109 3.33 15.95 7.84
C ARG A 109 3.79 15.15 6.62
N SER A 110 3.84 13.83 6.75
CA SER A 110 4.11 12.90 5.64
C SER A 110 2.99 13.03 4.59
N ILE A 111 3.34 13.54 3.41
CA ILE A 111 2.49 13.47 2.22
C ILE A 111 3.02 12.31 1.40
N VAL A 112 2.15 11.37 1.04
CA VAL A 112 2.47 10.25 0.17
C VAL A 112 1.70 10.37 -1.13
N ASP A 113 2.32 9.96 -2.23
CA ASP A 113 1.64 9.75 -3.50
C ASP A 113 1.06 8.33 -3.52
N ILE A 114 -0.27 8.21 -3.58
CA ILE A 114 -0.94 6.91 -3.76
C ILE A 114 -1.38 6.72 -5.20
N GLY A 115 -1.17 5.51 -5.73
CA GLY A 115 -1.63 5.06 -7.03
C GLY A 115 -2.71 3.99 -6.92
N ILE A 116 -3.11 3.47 -8.08
CA ILE A 116 -3.92 2.26 -8.22
C ILE A 116 -3.06 1.21 -8.95
N GLY A 117 -2.91 0.04 -8.36
CA GLY A 117 -2.35 -1.16 -8.97
C GLY A 117 -3.47 -2.14 -9.31
N PHE A 118 -3.17 -3.08 -10.19
CA PHE A 118 -4.04 -4.22 -10.47
C PHE A 118 -3.22 -5.42 -10.92
N ASP A 119 -3.77 -6.61 -10.69
CA ASP A 119 -3.23 -7.91 -11.06
C ASP A 119 -4.38 -8.87 -11.44
N SER A 120 -4.16 -10.19 -11.36
CA SER A 120 -5.18 -11.20 -11.65
C SER A 120 -6.34 -11.22 -10.65
N ASP A 121 -6.09 -10.80 -9.41
CA ASP A 121 -7.02 -10.93 -8.28
C ASP A 121 -7.87 -9.67 -8.13
N GLY A 122 -7.38 -8.56 -8.67
CA GLY A 122 -8.18 -7.37 -8.91
C GLY A 122 -7.34 -6.12 -8.82
N SER A 123 -7.76 -5.18 -7.98
CA SER A 123 -7.17 -3.86 -7.89
C SER A 123 -6.98 -3.42 -6.45
N TYR A 124 -5.94 -2.62 -6.22
CA TYR A 124 -5.57 -2.17 -4.89
C TYR A 124 -4.93 -0.77 -4.92
N LEU A 125 -5.15 0.00 -3.87
CA LEU A 125 -4.34 1.20 -3.66
C LEU A 125 -2.90 0.78 -3.39
N LYS A 126 -1.95 1.54 -3.93
CA LYS A 126 -0.52 1.35 -3.68
C LYS A 126 0.18 2.68 -3.45
N THR A 127 1.36 2.65 -2.86
CA THR A 127 2.23 3.83 -2.80
C THR A 127 3.05 3.99 -4.09
N SER A 128 3.72 5.13 -4.25
CA SER A 128 4.56 5.42 -5.43
C SER A 128 5.80 4.54 -5.55
N ASP A 129 6.24 3.92 -4.45
CA ASP A 129 7.28 2.89 -4.39
C ASP A 129 6.69 1.47 -4.55
N GLU A 130 5.45 1.37 -5.05
CA GLU A 130 4.77 0.14 -5.49
C GLU A 130 4.23 -0.78 -4.38
N LEU A 131 4.32 -0.41 -3.10
CA LEU A 131 3.78 -1.24 -2.01
C LEU A 131 2.24 -1.27 -2.05
N PRO A 132 1.61 -2.45 -2.20
CA PRO A 132 0.16 -2.59 -2.11
C PRO A 132 -0.35 -2.30 -0.69
N LEU A 133 -1.45 -1.56 -0.59
CA LEU A 133 -2.02 -1.06 0.67
C LEU A 133 -3.36 -1.70 1.01
N VAL A 134 -4.34 -1.58 0.12
CA VAL A 134 -5.72 -2.02 0.36
C VAL A 134 -6.38 -2.44 -0.94
N THR A 135 -7.15 -3.52 -0.90
CA THR A 135 -7.96 -3.98 -2.02
C THR A 135 -9.12 -3.01 -2.27
N VAL A 136 -9.30 -2.60 -3.52
CA VAL A 136 -10.41 -1.74 -3.96
C VAL A 136 -11.51 -2.58 -4.59
N SER A 137 -11.15 -3.58 -5.40
CA SER A 137 -12.09 -4.49 -6.03
C SER A 137 -11.41 -5.80 -6.37
N GLU A 138 -12.16 -6.90 -6.28
CA GLU A 138 -11.77 -8.25 -6.73
C GLU A 138 -12.19 -8.50 -8.20
N THR A 139 -12.43 -7.44 -8.98
CA THR A 139 -12.77 -7.55 -10.40
C THR A 139 -11.57 -8.11 -11.17
N PRO A 140 -11.67 -9.29 -11.80
CA PRO A 140 -10.55 -9.89 -12.52
C PRO A 140 -10.39 -9.27 -13.91
N ASN A 141 -9.28 -9.59 -14.58
CA ASN A 141 -9.01 -9.24 -15.99
C ASN A 141 -9.01 -7.73 -16.27
N LEU A 142 -8.61 -6.93 -15.28
CA LEU A 142 -8.40 -5.51 -15.50
C LEU A 142 -7.26 -5.30 -16.51
N ILE A 143 -7.48 -4.44 -17.48
CA ILE A 143 -6.46 -4.05 -18.48
C ILE A 143 -5.91 -2.65 -18.20
N ARG A 144 -6.65 -1.85 -17.42
CA ARG A 144 -6.27 -0.49 -17.07
C ARG A 144 -7.00 -0.05 -15.81
N ALA A 145 -6.33 0.75 -14.99
CA ALA A 145 -6.94 1.46 -13.88
C ALA A 145 -6.40 2.90 -13.79
N GLY A 146 -7.18 3.78 -13.16
CA GLY A 146 -6.85 5.18 -12.98
C GLY A 146 -7.30 5.71 -11.63
N ILE A 147 -6.60 6.71 -11.11
CA ILE A 147 -6.90 7.34 -9.81
C ILE A 147 -6.96 8.86 -9.93
N ALA A 148 -7.84 9.49 -9.18
CA ALA A 148 -7.89 10.94 -9.06
C ALA A 148 -8.27 11.37 -7.66
N LYS A 149 -7.65 12.45 -7.19
CA LYS A 149 -8.06 13.09 -5.94
C LYS A 149 -9.47 13.68 -6.10
N LYS A 150 -10.37 13.38 -5.16
CA LYS A 150 -11.73 13.96 -5.11
C LYS A 150 -11.86 14.97 -3.97
N SER A 151 -11.21 14.72 -2.85
CA SER A 151 -11.11 15.62 -1.70
C SER A 151 -9.78 15.38 -0.98
N GLU A 152 -9.55 16.02 0.17
CA GLU A 152 -8.34 15.76 0.98
C GLU A 152 -8.24 14.32 1.49
N ASN A 153 -9.38 13.67 1.73
CA ASN A 153 -9.50 12.35 2.33
C ASN A 153 -10.16 11.31 1.42
N ALA A 154 -10.39 11.61 0.15
CA ALA A 154 -11.01 10.67 -0.77
C ALA A 154 -10.41 10.73 -2.19
N VAL A 155 -10.36 9.56 -2.82
CA VAL A 155 -9.97 9.37 -4.21
C VAL A 155 -11.08 8.68 -4.99
N GLY A 156 -11.17 8.99 -6.28
CA GLY A 156 -11.94 8.23 -7.25
C GLY A 156 -11.00 7.25 -7.92
N VAL A 157 -11.47 6.01 -8.10
CA VAL A 157 -10.78 4.95 -8.82
C VAL A 157 -11.66 4.55 -10.00
N TRP A 158 -11.05 4.38 -11.16
CA TRP A 158 -11.70 3.84 -12.35
C TRP A 158 -10.93 2.61 -12.81
N GLN A 159 -11.66 1.59 -13.24
CA GLN A 159 -11.12 0.30 -13.67
C GLN A 159 -11.77 -0.08 -14.98
N ASP A 160 -10.99 -0.67 -15.88
CA ASP A 160 -11.40 -1.07 -17.22
C ASP A 160 -11.02 -2.54 -17.42
N ASP A 161 -12.02 -3.38 -17.66
CA ASP A 161 -11.86 -4.81 -17.96
C ASP A 161 -11.83 -5.10 -19.47
N GLY A 162 -11.80 -4.05 -20.31
CA GLY A 162 -11.88 -4.13 -21.76
C GLY A 162 -13.30 -4.16 -22.32
N THR A 163 -14.32 -4.31 -21.47
CA THR A 163 -15.74 -4.29 -21.83
C THR A 163 -16.46 -3.10 -21.22
N THR A 164 -16.22 -2.84 -19.94
CA THR A 164 -16.85 -1.78 -19.16
C THR A 164 -15.83 -1.02 -18.33
N VAL A 165 -16.11 0.26 -18.09
CA VAL A 165 -15.41 1.03 -17.08
C VAL A 165 -16.27 1.06 -15.83
N HIS A 166 -15.68 0.71 -14.70
CA HIS A 166 -16.31 0.73 -13.38
C HIS A 166 -15.66 1.79 -12.50
N GLN A 167 -16.45 2.46 -11.66
CA GLN A 167 -15.96 3.53 -10.79
C GLN A 167 -16.19 3.22 -9.32
N PHE A 168 -15.17 3.49 -8.51
CA PHE A 168 -15.22 3.42 -7.06
C PHE A 168 -14.85 4.77 -6.44
N ARG A 169 -15.34 5.02 -5.22
CA ARG A 169 -14.83 6.07 -4.35
C ARG A 169 -14.20 5.41 -3.12
N VAL A 170 -12.93 5.70 -2.89
CA VAL A 170 -12.24 5.30 -1.66
C VAL A 170 -12.12 6.51 -0.75
N SER A 171 -12.76 6.45 0.41
CA SER A 171 -12.79 7.52 1.42
C SER A 171 -11.96 7.15 2.65
N ASN A 172 -11.62 8.17 3.45
CA ASN A 172 -10.73 8.09 4.62
C ASN A 172 -9.28 7.72 4.28
N VAL A 173 -8.81 8.00 3.05
CA VAL A 173 -7.43 7.65 2.65
C VAL A 173 -6.36 8.40 3.47
N ASP A 174 -6.73 9.47 4.16
CA ASP A 174 -5.88 10.17 5.12
C ASP A 174 -5.65 9.38 6.43
N LYS A 175 -6.49 8.38 6.74
CA LYS A 175 -6.33 7.48 7.89
C LYS A 175 -5.28 6.40 7.64
N MET A 176 -4.08 6.82 7.21
CA MET A 176 -2.93 5.94 7.09
C MET A 176 -1.76 6.55 7.86
N MET A 177 -0.89 5.69 8.39
CA MET A 177 0.27 6.10 9.16
C MET A 177 1.50 5.31 8.72
N ALA A 178 2.53 6.01 8.24
CA ALA A 178 3.79 5.39 7.84
C ALA A 178 4.60 4.96 9.07
N PHE A 179 5.31 3.84 8.96
CA PHE A 179 6.23 3.35 9.98
C PHE A 179 7.47 2.72 9.34
N ASP A 180 8.52 2.64 10.15
CA ASP A 180 9.84 2.25 9.73
C ASP A 180 10.34 1.13 10.64
N CYS A 181 10.82 0.04 10.06
CA CYS A 181 11.34 -1.13 10.77
C CYS A 181 12.88 -1.15 10.80
N GLY A 182 13.53 -0.18 10.17
CA GLY A 182 14.97 -0.04 10.10
C GLY A 182 15.64 -0.81 8.96
N GLU A 183 16.97 -0.67 8.93
CA GLU A 183 17.88 -1.32 7.98
C GLU A 183 18.37 -2.66 8.54
N PHE A 184 18.59 -3.63 7.65
CA PHE A 184 19.21 -4.91 7.95
C PHE A 184 20.15 -5.36 6.83
N GLU A 185 21.09 -6.21 7.19
CA GLU A 185 22.11 -6.75 6.29
C GLU A 185 21.82 -8.24 6.01
N LEU A 186 21.56 -8.56 4.74
CA LEU A 186 21.51 -9.91 4.23
C LEU A 186 22.95 -10.39 3.99
N LYS A 187 23.30 -11.55 4.56
CA LYS A 187 24.66 -12.13 4.53
C LYS A 187 24.75 -13.27 3.54
#